data_AF-A0A1B7HQX6-F1
#
_entry.id   AF-A0A1B7HQX6-F1
#
_cell.length_a   1.000
_cell.length_b   1.000
_cell.length_c   1.000
_cell.angle_alpha   90.00
_cell.angle_beta   90.00
_cell.angle_gamma   90.00
#
_symmetry.space_group_name_H-M   'P 1'
#
loop_
_entity.id
_entity.type
_entity.pdbx_description
1 polymer ?
#
loop_
_entity_poly.entity_id
_entity_poly.type
_entity_poly.pdbx_seq_one_letter_code
_entity_poly.pdbx_strand_id
1 'polypeptide(L)' 'MMRTEWAAGLVSSVLANVNRGKDTPPFKVTDFTPHINEPAISLDQAMQEWT' A
#
# COMPACT_ATOMS: atom_id res chain seq x y z
N MET A 1 -1.42 16.14 -0.08
CA MET A 1 -0.27 15.28 -0.38
C MET A 1 1.02 15.99 0.04
N MET A 2 1.67 15.58 1.14
CA MET A 2 2.96 16.15 1.56
C MET A 2 4.11 15.37 0.91
N ARG A 3 4.99 16.05 0.16
CA ARG A 3 6.04 15.39 -0.66
C ARG A 3 7.01 14.54 0.15
N THR A 4 7.39 15.00 1.34
CA THR A 4 8.31 14.29 2.25
C THR A 4 7.74 12.97 2.73
N GLU A 5 6.43 12.96 2.97
CA GLU A 5 5.72 11.79 3.46
C GLU A 5 5.52 10.74 2.37
N TRP A 6 5.29 11.17 1.12
CA TRP A 6 5.34 10.26 -0.03
C TRP A 6 6.69 9.59 -0.16
N ALA A 7 7.77 10.37 -0.02
CA ALA A 7 9.13 9.86 -0.17
C ALA A 7 9.43 8.82 0.92
N ALA A 8 9.03 9.09 2.17
CA ALA A 8 9.13 8.14 3.26
C ALA A 8 8.29 6.87 3.03
N GLY A 9 7.05 7.02 2.56
CA GLY A 9 6.17 5.90 2.21
C GLY A 9 6.73 5.06 1.06
N LEU A 10 7.30 5.70 0.03
CA LEU A 10 7.92 5.02 -1.10
C LEU A 10 9.09 4.16 -0.64
N VAL A 11 10.04 4.73 0.11
CA VAL A 11 11.19 3.98 0.63
C VAL A 11 10.74 2.83 1.54
N SER A 12 9.75 3.06 2.39
CA SER A 12 9.21 2.05 3.31
C SER A 12 8.55 0.89 2.55
N SER A 13 7.74 1.19 1.54
CA SER A 13 7.08 0.17 0.71
C SER A 13 8.06 -0.69 -0.07
N VAL A 14 9.15 -0.09 -0.58
CA VAL A 14 10.21 -0.84 -1.27
C VAL A 14 10.89 -1.79 -0.30
N LEU A 15 11.29 -1.31 0.87
CA LEU A 15 11.97 -2.13 1.88
C LEU A 15 11.07 -3.27 2.39
N ALA A 16 9.78 -2.99 2.61
CA ALA A 16 8.81 -3.99 3.03
C ALA A 16 8.62 -5.08 1.97
N ASN A 17 8.53 -4.71 0.69
CA ASN A 17 8.39 -5.67 -0.41
C ASN A 17 9.66 -6.51 -0.65
N VAL A 18 10.85 -5.96 -0.43
CA VAL A 18 12.12 -6.72 -0.50
C VAL A 18 12.17 -7.82 0.57
N ASN A 19 11.60 -7.57 1.75
CA ASN A 19 11.60 -8.50 2.88
C ASN A 19 10.29 -9.29 3.02
N ARG A 20 9.39 -9.19 2.03
CA ARG A 20 8.07 -9.83 2.03
C ARG A 20 8.20 -11.35 1.90
N GLY A 21 7.38 -12.08 2.66
CA GLY A 21 7.23 -13.53 2.50
C GLY A 21 6.57 -13.89 1.16
N LYS A 22 6.82 -15.09 0.62
CA LYS A 22 6.30 -15.49 -0.71
C LYS A 22 4.76 -15.46 -0.78
N ASP A 23 4.10 -15.72 0.33
CA ASP A 23 2.64 -15.80 0.45
C ASP A 23 2.00 -14.52 1.01
N THR A 24 2.80 -13.50 1.35
CA THR A 24 2.29 -12.23 1.88
C THR A 24 1.93 -11.30 0.72
N PRO A 25 0.76 -10.62 0.69
CA PRO A 25 0.43 -9.64 -0.36
C PRO A 25 1.44 -8.48 -0.47
N PRO A 26 1.63 -7.89 -1.65
CA PRO A 26 2.58 -6.79 -1.83
C PRO A 26 2.10 -5.53 -1.09
N PHE A 27 3.05 -4.83 -0.47
CA PHE A 27 2.78 -3.59 0.25
C PHE A 27 2.74 -2.40 -0.72
N LYS A 28 1.76 -1.53 -0.57
CA LYS A 28 1.61 -0.28 -1.32
C LYS A 28 2.27 0.87 -0.56
N VAL A 29 2.51 1.99 -1.25
CA VAL A 29 2.98 3.24 -0.61
C VAL A 29 1.97 3.74 0.42
N THR A 30 0.68 3.57 0.11
CA THR A 30 -0.44 4.00 0.95
C THR A 30 -0.52 3.30 2.28
N ASP A 31 -0.02 2.06 2.39
CA ASP A 31 0.08 1.31 3.64
C ASP A 31 0.95 2.03 4.69
N PHE A 32 1.86 2.91 4.26
CA PHE A 32 2.79 3.65 5.12
C PHE A 32 2.45 5.15 5.20
N THR A 33 1.33 5.59 4.63
CA THR A 33 0.93 7.00 4.58
C THR A 33 -0.56 7.14 4.98
N PRO A 34 -0.90 7.01 6.27
CA PRO A 34 -2.28 6.82 6.74
C PRO A 34 -3.20 8.04 6.54
N HIS A 35 -2.63 9.23 6.36
CA HIS A 35 -3.33 10.48 6.09
C HIS A 35 -3.63 10.66 4.57
N ILE A 36 -3.13 9.76 3.70
CA ILE A 36 -3.54 9.71 2.29
C ILE A 36 -4.77 8.82 2.22
N ASN A 37 -5.94 9.45 2.10
CA ASN A 37 -7.17 8.73 1.84
C ASN A 37 -7.12 8.13 0.43
N GLU A 38 -6.84 6.84 0.33
CA GLU A 38 -7.21 6.07 -0.85
C GLU A 38 -8.75 6.00 -0.92
N PRO A 39 -9.35 6.18 -2.11
CA PRO A 39 -10.78 6.02 -2.26
C PRO A 39 -11.15 4.59 -1.85
N ALA A 40 -12.07 4.47 -0.88
CA ALA A 40 -12.55 3.18 -0.44
C ALA A 40 -13.24 2.46 -1.61
N ILE A 41 -12.78 1.25 -1.92
CA ILE A 41 -13.42 0.37 -2.90
C ILE A 41 -14.63 -0.32 -2.26
N SER A 42 -15.63 -0.69 -3.06
CA SER A 42 -16.75 -1.49 -2.58
C SER A 42 -16.30 -2.92 -2.25
N LEU A 43 -17.09 -3.64 -1.44
CA LEU A 43 -16.81 -5.04 -1.12
C LEU A 43 -16.72 -5.90 -2.40
N ASP A 44 -17.62 -5.69 -3.35
CA ASP A 44 -17.61 -6.41 -4.62
C ASP A 44 -16.33 -6.16 -5.43
N GLN A 45 -15.83 -4.92 -5.44
CA GLN A 45 -14.56 -4.55 -6.09
C GLN A 45 -13.36 -5.19 -5.38
N ALA A 46 -13.36 -5.20 -4.04
CA ALA A 46 -12.30 -5.86 -3.27
C ALA A 46 -12.24 -7.37 -3.54
N MET A 47 -13.39 -8.04 -3.63
CA MET A 47 -13.46 -9.47 -3.95
C MET A 47 -12.93 -9.78 -5.36
N GLN A 48 -13.14 -8.88 -6.32
CA GLN A 48 -12.57 -9.01 -7.67
C GLN A 48 -11.04 -8.83 -7.66
N GLU A 49 -10.49 -7.91 -6.86
CA GLU A 49 -9.03 -7.73 -6.76
C GLU A 49 -8.31 -8.89 -6.06
N TRP A 50 -9.02 -9.69 -5.25
CA TRP A 50 -8.46 -10.82 -4.51
C TRP A 50 -8.56 -12.17 -5.23
N THR A 51 -9.27 -12.24 -6.36
CA THR A 51 -9.47 -13.46 -7.17
C THR A 51 -8.41 -13.57 -8.25
#